data_AF-A0A0S6XM22-F1
#
_entry.id   AF-A0A0S6XM22-F1
#
_cell.length_a   1.000
_cell.length_b   1.000
_cell.length_c   1.000
_cell.angle_alpha   90.00
_cell.angle_beta   90.00
_cell.angle_gamma   90.00
#
_symmetry.space_group_name_H-M   'P 1'
#
loop_
_entity.id
_entity.type
_entity.pdbx_description
1 polymer ?
#
loop_
_entity_poly.entity_id
_entity_poly.type
_entity_poly.pdbx_seq_one_letter_code
_entity_poly.pdbx_strand_id
1 'polypeptide(L)'
;MADQTTTTFDNSFAHTLAVQSWSLYGVGALIFALRLFTRLRWTGWKNFELDDYLSALAFGLYTGLIVCLNVIADGGGSNLYPPGSYDTFTPEDIKERIYGSKIVIVSEQVMAIPHLITL
;
A
#
# COMPACT_ATOMS: atom_id res chain seq x y z
N MET A 1 4.00 -5.77 39.14
CA MET A 1 3.18 -6.45 38.12
C MET A 1 2.30 -5.39 37.48
N ALA A 2 2.90 -4.60 36.59
CA ALA A 2 2.27 -3.48 35.92
C ALA A 2 2.22 -3.80 34.42
N ASP A 3 1.04 -4.24 34.01
CA ASP A 3 0.38 -4.10 32.71
C ASP A 3 1.25 -3.96 31.44
N GLN A 4 1.44 -5.09 30.74
CA GLN A 4 1.99 -5.13 29.37
C GLN A 4 0.93 -4.74 28.31
N THR A 5 0.26 -3.59 28.45
CA THR A 5 -0.82 -3.18 27.52
C THR A 5 -0.39 -2.28 26.36
N THR A 6 0.90 -1.97 26.17
CA THR A 6 1.30 -0.91 25.21
C THR A 6 2.47 -1.25 24.27
N THR A 7 2.69 -2.53 23.93
CA THR A 7 3.69 -2.94 22.91
C THR A 7 3.08 -3.68 21.73
N THR A 8 1.90 -3.23 21.30
CA THR A 8 1.32 -3.64 20.02
C THR A 8 0.90 -2.35 19.34
N PHE A 9 1.51 -1.98 18.21
CA PHE A 9 0.81 -1.12 17.27
C PHE A 9 -0.53 -1.82 17.02
N ASP A 10 -1.57 -1.21 17.57
CA ASP A 10 -2.79 -1.89 17.99
C ASP A 10 -3.31 -2.76 16.84
N ASN A 11 -3.48 -4.07 17.03
CA ASN A 11 -4.02 -4.96 15.99
C ASN A 11 -5.32 -4.38 15.38
N SER A 12 -6.03 -3.57 16.18
CA SER A 12 -7.17 -2.77 15.77
C SER A 12 -6.85 -1.78 14.63
N PHE A 13 -5.70 -1.09 14.64
CA PHE A 13 -5.26 -0.17 13.60
C PHE A 13 -4.93 -0.90 12.32
N ALA A 14 -4.10 -1.94 12.37
CA ALA A 14 -3.75 -2.74 11.19
C ALA A 14 -5.00 -3.34 10.54
N HIS A 15 -5.90 -3.90 11.36
CA HIS A 15 -7.19 -4.42 10.89
C HIS A 15 -8.09 -3.34 10.30
N THR A 16 -8.21 -2.18 10.95
CA THR A 16 -9.03 -1.05 10.46
C THR A 16 -8.47 -0.50 9.14
N LEU A 17 -7.16 -0.36 9.05
CA LEU A 17 -6.46 0.08 7.85
C LEU A 17 -6.65 -0.93 6.72
N ALA A 18 -6.57 -2.23 7.01
CA ALA A 18 -6.85 -3.29 6.05
C ALA A 18 -8.28 -3.20 5.53
N VAL A 19 -9.28 -3.12 6.40
CA VAL A 19 -10.69 -2.99 5.99
C VAL A 19 -10.90 -1.75 5.11
N GLN A 20 -10.39 -0.59 5.51
CA GLN A 20 -10.57 0.65 4.75
C GLN A 20 -9.83 0.61 3.41
N SER A 21 -8.58 0.16 3.40
CA SER A 21 -7.74 0.11 2.21
C SER A 21 -8.27 -0.90 1.18
N TRP A 22 -8.67 -2.10 1.61
CA TRP A 22 -9.27 -3.10 0.72
C TRP A 22 -10.65 -2.70 0.20
N SER A 23 -11.45 -1.98 1.02
CA SER A 23 -12.74 -1.44 0.57
C SER A 23 -12.54 -0.40 -0.52
N LEU A 24 -11.63 0.56 -0.33
CA LEU A 24 -11.29 1.57 -1.34
C LEU A 24 -10.67 0.93 -2.58
N TYR A 25 -9.82 -0.08 -2.40
CA TYR A 25 -9.25 -0.84 -3.50
C TYR A 25 -10.33 -1.51 -4.34
N GLY A 26 -11.33 -2.13 -3.71
CA GLY A 26 -12.47 -2.74 -4.42
C GLY A 26 -13.24 -1.74 -5.27
N VAL A 27 -13.48 -0.53 -4.76
CA VAL A 27 -14.12 0.55 -5.52
C VAL A 27 -13.25 0.98 -6.71
N GLY A 28 -11.95 1.18 -6.50
CA GLY A 28 -11.01 1.53 -7.57
C GLY A 28 -10.90 0.44 -8.64
N ALA A 29 -10.85 -0.83 -8.22
CA ALA A 29 -10.82 -1.99 -9.11
C ALA A 29 -12.09 -2.11 -9.94
N LEU A 30 -13.25 -1.84 -9.36
CA LEU A 30 -14.53 -1.82 -10.06
C LEU A 30 -14.53 -0.71 -11.14
N ILE A 31 -14.11 0.50 -10.79
CA ILE A 31 -14.03 1.61 -11.76
C ILE A 31 -13.06 1.26 -12.91
N PHE A 32 -11.91 0.69 -12.60
CA PHE A 32 -10.94 0.25 -13.60
C PHE A 32 -11.50 -0.86 -14.51
N ALA A 33 -12.20 -1.84 -13.94
CA ALA A 33 -12.85 -2.90 -14.69
C ALA A 33 -13.95 -2.37 -15.62
N LEU A 34 -14.76 -1.41 -15.15
CA LEU A 34 -15.75 -0.73 -15.99
C LEU A 34 -15.07 0.02 -17.15
N ARG A 35 -13.96 0.72 -16.89
CA ARG A 35 -13.18 1.41 -17.94
C ARG A 35 -12.64 0.42 -18.98
N LEU A 36 -12.08 -0.71 -18.53
CA LEU A 36 -11.59 -1.74 -19.44
C LEU A 36 -12.73 -2.34 -20.27
N PHE A 37 -13.89 -2.56 -19.65
CA PHE A 37 -15.08 -3.09 -20.33
C PHE A 37 -15.63 -2.13 -21.38
N THR A 38 -15.81 -0.86 -21.06
CA THR A 38 -16.29 0.14 -22.03
C THR A 38 -15.33 0.24 -23.20
N ARG A 39 -14.03 0.27 -22.93
CA ARG A 39 -13.02 0.34 -23.97
C ARG A 39 -13.00 -0.89 -24.86
N LEU A 40 -13.06 -2.09 -24.28
CA LEU A 40 -13.14 -3.35 -25.05
C LEU A 40 -14.38 -3.39 -25.93
N ARG A 41 -15.51 -2.88 -25.43
CA ARG A 41 -16.81 -2.89 -26.11
C ARG A 41 -16.90 -1.87 -27.24
N TRP A 42 -16.21 -0.73 -27.15
CA TRP A 42 -16.31 0.37 -28.11
C TRP A 42 -15.14 0.44 -29.10
N THR A 43 -13.91 0.25 -28.64
CA THR A 43 -12.69 0.40 -29.46
C THR A 43 -12.24 -0.93 -30.08
N GLY A 44 -12.65 -2.06 -29.48
CA GLY A 44 -12.20 -3.39 -29.87
C GLY A 44 -10.74 -3.65 -29.50
N TRP A 45 -10.30 -4.91 -29.59
CA TRP A 45 -9.00 -5.39 -29.09
C TRP A 45 -7.78 -4.83 -29.86
N LYS A 46 -7.98 -4.08 -30.95
CA LYS A 46 -6.94 -3.78 -31.94
C LYS A 46 -6.31 -2.38 -31.82
N ASN A 47 -6.90 -1.45 -31.05
CA ASN A 47 -6.38 -0.09 -30.88
C ASN A 47 -6.16 0.25 -29.40
N PHE A 48 -5.22 -0.44 -28.76
CA PHE A 48 -4.72 -0.02 -27.45
C PHE A 48 -3.92 1.27 -27.64
N GLU A 49 -4.41 2.35 -27.05
CA GLU A 49 -3.73 3.64 -27.08
C GLU A 49 -2.77 3.71 -25.91
N LEU A 50 -1.80 4.62 -26.00
CA LEU A 50 -0.83 4.83 -24.93
C LEU A 50 -1.54 5.15 -23.59
N ASP A 51 -2.70 5.83 -23.65
CA ASP A 51 -3.56 6.14 -22.51
C ASP A 51 -4.01 4.91 -21.69
N ASP A 52 -4.25 3.76 -22.32
CA ASP A 52 -4.67 2.56 -21.58
C ASP A 52 -3.53 1.91 -20.84
N TYR A 53 -2.36 1.90 -21.46
CA TYR A 53 -1.16 1.36 -20.84
C TYR A 53 -0.80 2.20 -19.62
N LEU A 54 -0.94 3.53 -19.71
CA LEU A 54 -0.79 4.44 -18.57
C LEU A 54 -1.86 4.22 -17.50
N SER A 55 -3.12 4.01 -17.90
CA SER A 55 -4.22 3.71 -16.98
C SER A 55 -4.00 2.38 -16.24
N ALA A 56 -3.54 1.35 -16.94
CA ALA A 56 -3.22 0.04 -16.35
C ALA A 56 -1.99 0.12 -15.45
N LEU A 57 -0.96 0.89 -15.84
CA LEU A 57 0.22 1.14 -15.01
C LEU A 57 -0.19 1.88 -13.72
N ALA A 58 -1.01 2.94 -13.82
CA ALA A 58 -1.50 3.69 -12.67
C ALA A 58 -2.31 2.79 -11.71
N PHE A 59 -3.14 1.89 -12.24
CA PHE A 59 -3.86 0.92 -11.42
C PHE A 59 -2.92 -0.11 -10.75
N GLY A 60 -1.87 -0.56 -11.46
CA GLY A 60 -0.83 -1.41 -10.89
C GLY A 60 -0.08 -0.73 -9.74
N LEU A 61 0.28 0.55 -9.92
CA LEU A 61 0.90 1.37 -8.87
C LEU A 61 -0.05 1.55 -7.68
N TYR A 62 -1.33 1.83 -7.92
CA TYR A 62 -2.34 1.88 -6.86
C TYR A 62 -2.45 0.58 -6.06
N THR A 63 -2.42 -0.57 -6.75
CA THR A 63 -2.40 -1.89 -6.10
C THR A 63 -1.16 -2.06 -5.23
N GLY A 64 0.02 -1.70 -5.76
CA GLY A 64 1.28 -1.74 -5.03
C GLY A 64 1.26 -0.87 -3.77
N LEU A 65 0.67 0.32 -3.84
CA LEU A 65 0.51 1.22 -2.70
C LEU A 65 -0.34 0.58 -1.58
N ILE A 66 -1.49 0.01 -1.93
CA ILE A 66 -2.39 -0.64 -0.96
C ILE A 66 -1.68 -1.83 -0.28
N VAL A 67 -0.96 -2.64 -1.05
CA VAL A 67 -0.18 -3.76 -0.49
C VAL A 67 0.92 -3.26 0.44
N CYS A 68 1.72 -2.27 0.01
CA CYS A 68 2.78 -1.70 0.84
C CYS A 68 2.25 -1.18 2.18
N LEU A 69 1.13 -0.47 2.15
CA LEU A 69 0.52 0.11 3.34
C LEU A 69 0.05 -0.97 4.34
N ASN A 70 -0.55 -2.04 3.83
CA ASN A 70 -0.98 -3.18 4.65
C ASN A 70 0.22 -3.90 5.28
N VAL A 71 1.29 -4.16 4.51
CA VAL A 71 2.49 -4.85 5.03
C VAL A 71 3.19 -4.04 6.11
N ILE A 72 3.31 -2.71 5.95
CA ILE A 72 3.95 -1.86 6.96
C ILE A 72 3.11 -1.78 8.24
N ALA A 73 1.78 -1.78 8.11
CA ALA A 73 0.86 -1.72 9.25
C ALA A 73 0.84 -3.01 10.07
N ASP A 74 1.00 -4.17 9.42
CA ASP A 74 1.03 -5.48 10.07
C ASP A 74 2.37 -5.74 10.78
N GLY A 75 3.49 -5.33 10.19
CA GLY A 75 4.86 -5.59 10.68
C GLY A 75 5.37 -4.68 11.81
N GLY A 76 4.47 -4.07 12.61
CA GLY A 76 4.86 -3.27 13.78
C GLY A 76 5.55 -1.92 13.46
N GLY A 77 5.42 -1.44 12.23
CA GLY A 77 5.96 -0.17 11.74
C GLY A 77 7.35 -0.27 11.12
N SER A 78 7.75 0.79 10.41
CA SER A 78 9.03 0.86 9.69
C SER A 78 10.17 1.42 10.57
N ASN A 79 10.41 2.73 10.48
CA ASN A 79 11.54 3.43 11.08
C ASN A 79 11.16 4.23 12.34
N LEU A 80 9.89 4.59 12.50
CA LEU A 80 9.44 5.39 13.63
C LEU A 80 9.03 4.49 14.80
N TYR A 81 9.69 4.67 15.93
CA TYR A 81 9.34 4.08 17.21
C TYR A 81 9.57 5.11 18.34
N PRO A 82 8.89 4.99 19.48
CA PRO A 82 9.05 5.91 20.60
C PRO A 82 10.48 5.87 21.18
N PRO A 83 11.00 7.00 21.72
CA PRO A 83 12.31 7.01 22.36
C PRO A 83 12.33 6.06 23.56
N GLY A 84 13.35 5.20 23.65
CA GLY A 84 13.50 4.21 24.72
C GLY A 84 12.94 2.81 24.41
N SER A 85 12.26 2.61 23.28
CA SER A 85 11.77 1.28 22.88
C SER A 85 12.85 0.38 22.24
N TYR A 86 14.01 0.94 21.92
CA TYR A 86 15.10 0.20 21.27
C TYR A 86 15.62 -0.97 22.12
N ASP A 87 15.73 -0.77 23.43
CA ASP A 87 16.27 -1.78 24.36
C ASP A 87 15.32 -2.97 24.56
N THR A 88 14.09 -2.87 24.06
CA THR A 88 13.08 -3.95 24.12
C THR A 88 12.99 -4.77 22.83
N PHE A 89 13.75 -4.43 21.79
CA PHE A 89 13.67 -5.11 20.51
C PHE A 89 14.47 -6.41 20.48
N THR A 90 13.83 -7.45 19.96
CA THR A 90 14.50 -8.70 19.59
C THR A 90 15.25 -8.51 18.26
N PRO A 91 16.24 -9.37 17.96
CA PRO A 91 16.90 -9.39 16.64
C PRO A 91 15.90 -9.52 15.47
N GLU A 92 14.81 -10.26 15.68
CA GLU A 92 13.72 -10.45 14.74
C GLU A 92 12.95 -9.14 14.48
N ASP A 93 12.59 -8.40 15.53
CA ASP A 93 11.91 -7.11 15.43
C ASP A 93 12.72 -6.09 14.63
N ILE A 94 14.05 -6.07 14.84
CA ILE A 94 14.96 -5.17 14.12
C ILE A 94 14.94 -5.51 12.62
N LYS A 95 14.95 -6.80 12.27
CA LYS A 95 14.94 -7.24 10.88
C LYS A 95 13.63 -6.87 10.17
N GLU A 96 12.50 -7.03 10.85
CA GLU A 96 11.18 -6.68 10.33
C GLU A 96 11.05 -5.17 10.10
N ARG A 97 11.54 -4.34 11.03
CA ARG A 97 11.58 -2.87 10.90
C ARG A 97 12.49 -2.39 9.76
N ILE A 98 13.63 -3.03 9.54
CA ILE A 98 14.50 -2.75 8.38
C ILE A 98 13.78 -3.06 7.07
N TYR A 99 13.02 -4.16 7.02
CA TYR A 99 12.21 -4.51 5.87
C TYR A 99 11.08 -3.49 5.65
N GLY A 100 10.33 -3.12 6.69
CA GLY A 100 9.31 -2.09 6.64
C GLY A 100 9.84 -0.73 6.15
N SER A 101 11.05 -0.35 6.56
CA SER A 101 11.71 0.89 6.11
C SER A 101 11.99 0.91 4.61
N LYS A 102 12.33 -0.23 4.00
CA LYS A 102 12.50 -0.33 2.54
C LYS A 102 11.17 -0.17 1.81
N ILE A 103 10.10 -0.76 2.36
CA ILE A 103 8.76 -0.70 1.76
C ILE A 103 8.21 0.73 1.79
N VAL A 104 8.50 1.53 2.83
CA VAL A 104 8.08 2.94 2.88
C VAL A 104 8.65 3.72 1.69
N ILE A 105 9.94 3.57 1.41
CA ILE A 105 10.55 4.26 0.27
C ILE A 105 9.90 3.83 -1.04
N VAL A 106 9.59 2.55 -1.21
CA VAL A 106 8.86 2.04 -2.39
C VAL A 106 7.46 2.66 -2.47
N SER A 107 6.73 2.72 -1.35
CA SER A 107 5.41 3.35 -1.25
C SER A 107 5.44 4.82 -1.68
N GLU A 108 6.45 5.58 -1.24
CA GLU A 108 6.65 6.98 -1.63
C GLU A 108 6.87 7.12 -3.15
N GLN A 109 7.68 6.25 -3.76
CA GLN A 109 7.89 6.29 -5.21
C GLN A 109 6.61 5.95 -5.97
N VAL A 110 5.88 4.94 -5.51
CA VAL A 110 4.61 4.51 -6.11
C VAL A 110 3.54 5.60 -6.01
N MET A 111 3.57 6.44 -4.98
CA MET A 111 2.70 7.62 -4.86
C MET A 111 3.11 8.77 -5.80
N ALA A 112 4.42 9.01 -5.97
CA ALA A 112 4.94 10.12 -6.76
C ALA A 112 4.89 9.89 -8.28
N ILE A 113 5.12 8.66 -8.74
CA ILE A 113 5.21 8.31 -10.17
C ILE A 113 3.93 8.64 -10.95
N PRO A 114 2.72 8.28 -10.48
CA PRO A 114 1.48 8.61 -11.18
C PRO A 114 1.29 10.12 -11.38
N HIS A 115 1.66 10.92 -10.38
CA HIS A 115 1.53 12.38 -10.44
C HIS A 115 2.46 12.99 -11.50
N LEU A 116 3.66 12.44 -11.68
CA LEU A 116 4.62 12.92 -12.67
C LEU A 116 4.21 12.57 -14.11
N ILE A 117 3.49 11.46 -14.30
CA ILE A 117 3.02 10.99 -15.62
C ILE A 117 1.88 11.86 -16.17
N THR A 118 1.13 12.53 -15.30
CA THR A 118 -0.05 13.34 -15.66
C THR A 118 0.24 14.83 -15.87
N LEU A 119 1.49 15.28 -15.71
CA LEU A 119 1.96 16.67 -15.93
C LEU A 119 2.55 16.84 -17.34
#